data_AF-A0A8S3GG77-F1
#
_entry.id   AF-A0A8S3GG77-F1
#
_cell.length_a   1.000
_cell.length_b   1.000
_cell.length_c   1.000
_cell.angle_alpha   90.00
_cell.angle_beta   90.00
_cell.angle_gamma   90.00
#
_symmetry.space_group_name_H-M   'P 1'
#
loop_
_entity.id
_entity.type
_entity.pdbx_description
1 polymer ?
#
loop_
_entity_poly.entity_id
_entity_poly.type
_entity_poly.pdbx_seq_one_letter_code
_entity_poly.pdbx_strand_id
1 'polypeptide(L)' 'QDAARTPASFGVLDPKLGVGGGKRTCDTCHQDVSKCLGHYGYIDLQLPVFHIGFFRSIVVVLQTICKVISAGINIFKL' A
#
# COMPACT_ATOMS: atom_id res chain seq x y z
N GLN A 1 9.92 -16.45 -15.34
CA GLN A 1 8.47 -16.71 -15.50
C GLN A 1 8.33 -18.15 -15.90
N ASP A 2 7.68 -18.95 -15.07
CA ASP A 2 7.51 -20.38 -15.35
C ASP A 2 6.51 -20.59 -16.49
N ALA A 3 6.59 -21.73 -17.18
CA ALA A 3 5.72 -22.05 -18.32
C ALA A 3 4.21 -21.94 -18.00
N ALA A 4 3.84 -22.11 -16.72
CA ALA A 4 2.47 -22.01 -16.22
C ALA A 4 1.98 -20.56 -15.96
N ARG A 5 2.84 -19.54 -16.07
CA ARG A 5 2.52 -18.12 -15.80
C ARG A 5 1.88 -17.88 -14.42
N THR A 6 2.29 -18.65 -13.41
CA THR A 6 1.83 -18.50 -12.03
C THR A 6 2.38 -17.19 -11.44
N PRO A 7 1.54 -16.33 -10.83
CA PRO A 7 2.03 -15.14 -10.13
C PRO A 7 2.87 -15.54 -8.93
N ALA A 8 3.85 -14.70 -8.58
CA ALA A 8 4.68 -14.91 -7.40
C ALA A 8 3.84 -14.70 -6.12
N SER A 9 4.02 -15.57 -5.14
CA SER A 9 3.41 -15.41 -3.82
C SER A 9 3.93 -14.14 -3.13
N PHE A 10 3.04 -13.40 -2.48
CA PHE A 10 3.30 -12.09 -1.85
C PHE A 10 3.82 -11.03 -2.82
N GLY A 11 3.60 -11.23 -4.12
CA GLY A 11 4.01 -10.32 -5.17
C GLY A 11 2.84 -9.56 -5.79
N VAL A 12 3.14 -8.85 -6.87
CA VAL A 12 2.10 -8.21 -7.69
C VAL A 12 1.26 -9.30 -8.37
N LEU A 13 -0.06 -9.07 -8.46
CA LEU A 13 -1.04 -10.03 -8.99
C LEU A 13 -1.22 -11.30 -8.13
N ASP A 14 -0.88 -11.24 -6.84
CA ASP A 14 -1.20 -12.32 -5.90
C ASP A 14 -2.73 -12.55 -5.86
N PRO A 15 -3.20 -13.81 -6.01
CA PRO A 15 -4.62 -14.15 -5.98
C PRO A 15 -5.35 -13.76 -4.69
N LYS A 16 -4.62 -13.47 -3.59
CA LYS A 16 -5.19 -12.90 -2.37
C LYS A 16 -5.69 -11.48 -2.54
N LEU A 17 -5.16 -10.72 -3.50
CA LEU A 17 -5.58 -9.36 -3.83
C LEU A 17 -6.81 -9.32 -4.75
N GLY A 18 -7.24 -10.48 -5.22
CA GLY A 18 -8.34 -10.65 -6.16
C GLY A 18 -7.91 -11.35 -7.44
N VAL A 19 -8.89 -11.65 -8.29
CA VAL A 19 -8.68 -12.38 -9.55
C VAL A 19 -9.21 -11.58 -10.72
N GLY A 20 -8.35 -11.30 -11.70
CA GLY A 20 -8.69 -10.48 -12.88
C GLY A 20 -9.10 -11.26 -14.14
N GLY A 21 -9.07 -12.60 -14.10
CA GLY A 21 -9.43 -13.42 -15.27
C GLY A 21 -9.06 -14.90 -15.19
N GLY A 22 -9.83 -15.71 -15.93
CA GLY A 22 -9.79 -17.17 -15.93
C GLY A 22 -10.79 -17.82 -14.96
N LYS A 23 -10.92 -19.15 -14.99
CA LYS A 23 -11.71 -19.94 -14.01
C LYS A 23 -10.96 -20.09 -12.67
N ARG A 24 -10.44 -18.97 -12.13
CA ARG A 24 -9.68 -18.93 -10.89
C ARG A 24 -10.53 -18.24 -9.82
N THR A 25 -10.51 -18.77 -8.60
CA THR A 25 -11.17 -18.19 -7.44
C THR A 25 -10.19 -17.35 -6.63
N CYS A 26 -10.68 -16.30 -5.98
CA CYS A 26 -9.87 -15.50 -5.06
C CYS A 26 -9.43 -16.34 -3.85
N ASP A 27 -8.18 -16.19 -3.41
CA ASP A 27 -7.67 -16.93 -2.24
C ASP A 27 -8.13 -16.35 -0.89
N THR A 28 -8.65 -15.11 -0.89
CA THR A 28 -9.13 -14.43 0.33
C THR A 28 -10.63 -14.62 0.55
N CYS A 29 -11.45 -14.47 -0.50
CA CYS A 29 -12.91 -14.56 -0.39
C CYS A 29 -13.54 -15.77 -1.09
N HIS A 30 -12.73 -16.57 -1.80
CA HIS A 30 -13.16 -17.79 -2.50
C HIS A 30 -14.29 -17.59 -3.52
N GLN A 31 -14.43 -16.37 -4.01
CA GLN A 31 -15.41 -16.00 -5.02
C GLN A 31 -14.75 -15.83 -6.39
N ASP A 32 -15.55 -16.01 -7.44
CA ASP A 32 -15.15 -15.72 -8.83
C ASP A 32 -15.02 -14.22 -9.07
N VAL A 33 -14.40 -13.86 -10.20
CA VAL A 33 -14.21 -12.47 -10.65
C VAL A 33 -15.50 -11.64 -10.66
N SER A 34 -16.66 -12.24 -10.91
CA SER A 34 -17.94 -11.51 -10.95
C SER A 34 -18.48 -11.11 -9.59
N LYS A 35 -18.03 -11.75 -8.51
CA LYS A 35 -18.49 -11.48 -7.13
C LYS A 35 -17.38 -10.93 -6.23
N CYS A 36 -16.12 -11.15 -6.59
CA CYS A 36 -14.97 -10.59 -5.89
C CYS A 36 -14.84 -9.08 -6.17
N LEU A 37 -14.94 -8.27 -5.12
CA LEU A 37 -14.78 -6.80 -5.20
C LEU A 37 -13.31 -6.34 -5.26
N GLY A 38 -12.36 -7.27 -5.10
CA GLY A 38 -10.94 -6.99 -4.90
C GLY A 38 -10.57 -6.82 -3.43
N HIS A 39 -9.30 -7.06 -3.12
CA HIS A 39 -8.75 -6.95 -1.77
C HIS A 39 -7.54 -6.03 -1.77
N TYR A 40 -7.43 -5.21 -0.72
CA TYR A 40 -6.31 -4.31 -0.56
C TYR A 40 -5.04 -5.07 -0.19
N GLY A 41 -3.95 -4.66 -0.82
CA GLY A 41 -2.59 -4.95 -0.38
C GLY A 41 -1.93 -3.67 0.11
N TYR A 42 -0.83 -3.81 0.83
CA TYR A 42 0.04 -2.71 1.18
C TYR A 42 1.49 -3.09 0.85
N ILE A 43 2.32 -2.06 0.72
CA ILE A 43 3.76 -2.22 0.62
C ILE A 43 4.39 -1.45 1.78
N ASP A 44 5.34 -2.09 2.45
CA ASP A 44 6.14 -1.42 3.46
C ASP A 44 7.22 -0.60 2.76
N LEU A 45 7.20 0.71 3.00
CA LEU A 45 8.23 1.61 2.50
C LEU A 45 9.39 1.61 3.49
N GLN A 46 10.60 1.47 2.96
CA GLN A 46 11.83 1.47 3.77
C GLN A 46 12.03 2.78 4.54
N LEU A 47 11.48 3.87 4.02
CA LEU A 47 11.59 5.23 4.57
C LEU A 47 10.24 5.95 4.44
N PRO A 48 9.96 6.95 5.28
CA PRO A 48 8.77 7.78 5.18
C PRO A 48 8.76 8.57 3.86
N VAL A 49 7.57 8.72 3.27
CA VAL A 49 7.36 9.49 2.05
C VAL A 49 6.26 10.51 2.28
N PHE A 50 6.50 11.75 1.85
CA PHE A 50 5.48 12.80 1.90
C PHE A 50 4.42 12.57 0.82
N HIS A 51 3.16 12.47 1.25
CA HIS A 51 2.04 12.41 0.32
C HIS A 51 1.81 13.78 -0.32
N ILE A 52 1.88 13.87 -1.65
CA ILE A 52 1.79 15.13 -2.41
C ILE A 52 0.50 15.92 -2.11
N GLY A 53 -0.63 15.22 -1.92
CA GLY A 53 -1.92 15.85 -1.61
C GLY A 53 -1.96 16.52 -0.23
N PHE A 54 -1.10 16.13 0.71
CA PHE A 54 -1.05 16.70 2.06
C PHE A 54 0.15 17.64 2.26
N PHE A 55 1.04 17.76 1.28
CA PHE A 55 2.30 18.48 1.44
C PHE A 55 2.09 19.93 1.92
N ARG A 56 1.14 20.67 1.35
CA ARG A 56 0.81 22.03 1.79
C ARG A 56 0.32 22.08 3.23
N SER A 57 -0.60 21.19 3.59
CA SER A 57 -1.14 21.10 4.96
C SER A 57 -0.04 20.76 5.96
N ILE A 58 0.89 19.87 5.60
CA ILE A 58 2.04 19.51 6.42
C ILE A 58 2.92 20.75 6.65
N VAL A 59 3.21 21.56 5.63
CA VAL A 59 3.98 22.81 5.80
C VAL A 59 3.29 23.77 6.75
N VAL A 60 1.97 23.94 6.65
CA VAL A 60 1.19 24.81 7.56
C VAL A 60 1.31 24.30 8.99
N VAL A 61 1.14 22.99 9.22
CA VAL A 61 1.30 22.39 10.55
C VAL A 61 2.73 22.58 11.09
N LEU A 62 3.74 22.40 10.24
CA LEU A 62 5.15 22.61 10.62
C LEU A 62 5.47 24.08 10.94
N GLN A 63 4.66 25.03 10.46
CA GLN A 63 4.79 26.45 10.80
C GLN A 63 4.07 26.83 12.09
N THR A 64 3.08 26.06 12.53
CA THR A 64 2.30 26.33 13.75
C THR A 64 2.84 25.63 14.99
N ILE A 65 3.71 24.62 14.83
CA ILE A 65 4.32 23.90 15.96
C ILE A 65 5.74 24.39 16.29
N CYS A 66 6.09 24.37 17.58
CA CYS A 66 7.44 24.70 18.07
C CYS A 66 8.45 23.59 17.74
N LYS A 67 9.30 23.80 16.73
CA LYS A 67 10.29 22.81 16.23
C LYS A 67 11.33 22.36 17.24
N VAL A 68 11.60 23.16 18.28
CA VAL A 68 12.70 22.93 19.24
C VAL A 68 12.26 22.06 20.42
N ILE A 69 11.03 22.22 20.90
CA ILE A 69 10.47 21.38 21.99
C ILE A 69 9.94 20.06 21.42
N SER A 70 9.42 20.09 20.19
CA SER A 70 9.07 18.88 19.43
C SER A 70 10.27 18.21 18.76
N ALA A 71 11.51 18.71 18.93
CA ALA A 71 12.72 18.20 18.26
C ALA A 71 13.11 16.76 18.62
N GLY A 72 12.53 16.18 19.68
CA GLY A 72 12.60 14.74 19.95
C GLY A 72 11.86 13.90 18.91
N ILE A 73 10.91 14.49 18.18
CA ILE A 73 10.24 13.95 17.00
C ILE A 73 10.97 14.52 15.79
N ASN A 74 12.10 13.91 15.46
CA ASN A 74 12.83 14.27 14.27
C ASN A 74 12.03 13.76 13.06
N ILE A 75 11.20 14.63 12.48
CA ILE A 75 10.31 14.32 11.35
C ILE A 75 11.06 13.79 10.12
N PHE A 76 12.38 13.98 10.06
CA PHE A 76 13.29 13.46 9.03
C PHE A 76 14.14 12.26 9.48
N LYS A 77 13.85 11.67 10.65
CA LYS A 77 14.53 10.49 11.21
C LYS A 77 13.56 9.34 11.47
N LEU A 78 12.46 9.30 10.72
CA LEU A 78 11.77 8.06 10.36
C LEU A 78 12.49 7.46 9.15
#